data_AF-A0A354A423-F1
#
_entry.id   AF-A0A354A423-F1
#
_cell.length_a   1.000
_cell.length_b   1.000
_cell.length_c   1.000
_cell.angle_alpha   90.00
_cell.angle_beta   90.00
_cell.angle_gamma   90.00
#
_symmetry.space_group_name_H-M   'P 1'
#
loop_
_entity.id
_entity.type
_entity.pdbx_description
1 polymer ?
#
loop_
_entity_poly.entity_id
_entity_poly.type
_entity_poly.pdbx_seq_one_letter_code
_entity_poly.pdbx_strand_id
1 'polypeptide(L)'
;MEKETCTFSFCQKPEVVEVETDILLIGGGMACCGSAFEAARWATPKGIKITMVDKAATDRSGAVAMGLSAINTYMGENDPADYVRMVRNDLMGIIREDLVFDLGRHVDNSVQLFEEWGLPIWKKGDDGFSLDGFQARDAG
;
A
#
# COMPACT_ATOMS: atom_id res chain seq x y z
N MET A 1 -35.69 -11.88 -15.59
CA MET A 1 -35.67 -11.37 -14.21
C MET A 1 -35.37 -9.88 -14.32
N GLU A 2 -36.34 -9.02 -14.08
CA GLU A 2 -36.09 -7.57 -14.04
C GLU A 2 -35.10 -7.27 -12.92
N LYS A 3 -34.10 -6.42 -13.19
CA LYS A 3 -33.14 -6.02 -12.16
C LYS A 3 -33.85 -5.10 -11.19
N GLU A 4 -33.93 -5.48 -9.92
CA GLU A 4 -34.32 -4.55 -8.86
C GLU A 4 -33.34 -3.37 -8.86
N THR A 5 -33.87 -2.17 -9.07
CA THR A 5 -33.09 -0.92 -9.00
C THR A 5 -33.47 -0.17 -7.74
N CYS A 6 -32.51 0.53 -7.13
CA CYS A 6 -32.79 1.42 -6.01
C CYS A 6 -33.76 2.52 -6.44
N THR A 7 -34.99 2.49 -5.92
CA THR A 7 -36.06 3.45 -6.20
C THR A 7 -36.07 4.63 -5.22
N PHE A 8 -35.10 4.70 -4.32
CA PHE A 8 -35.06 5.68 -3.22
C PHE A 8 -36.35 5.67 -2.36
N SER A 9 -37.04 4.53 -2.24
CA SER A 9 -38.32 4.42 -1.49
C SER A 9 -38.23 4.81 -0.01
N PHE A 10 -37.02 4.87 0.54
CA PHE A 10 -36.77 5.15 1.96
C PHE A 10 -35.82 6.35 2.18
N CYS A 11 -35.44 7.09 1.14
CA CYS A 11 -34.56 8.25 1.26
C CYS A 11 -34.80 9.27 0.14
N GLN A 12 -34.41 10.52 0.35
CA GLN A 12 -34.40 11.50 -0.73
C GLN A 12 -33.39 11.08 -1.79
N LYS A 13 -33.74 11.27 -3.08
CA LYS A 13 -32.78 11.13 -4.17
C LYS A 13 -31.59 12.07 -3.89
N PRO A 14 -30.35 11.56 -3.79
CA PRO A 14 -29.20 12.38 -3.48
C PRO A 14 -28.94 13.37 -4.61
N GLU A 15 -28.35 14.50 -4.26
CA GLU A 15 -27.78 15.42 -5.23
C GLU A 15 -26.66 14.71 -6.01
N VAL A 16 -26.57 15.01 -7.31
CA VAL A 16 -25.46 14.56 -8.14
C VAL A 16 -24.39 15.64 -8.11
N VAL A 17 -23.21 15.29 -7.58
CA VAL A 17 -22.04 16.17 -7.56
C VAL A 17 -21.02 15.65 -8.57
N GLU A 18 -20.66 16.49 -9.53
CA GLU A 18 -19.62 16.18 -10.51
C GLU A 18 -18.26 16.69 -10.01
N VAL A 19 -17.23 15.84 -10.06
CA VAL A 19 -15.87 16.18 -9.66
C VAL A 19 -14.93 15.88 -10.81
N GLU A 20 -14.47 16.92 -11.50
CA GLU A 20 -13.47 16.79 -12.57
C GLU A 20 -12.07 16.52 -11.98
N THR A 21 -11.35 15.54 -12.53
CA THR A 21 -9.99 15.17 -12.12
C THR A 21 -9.26 14.47 -13.26
N ASP A 22 -7.93 14.51 -13.29
CA ASP A 22 -7.14 13.83 -14.32
C ASP A 22 -6.84 12.38 -13.92
N ILE A 23 -6.56 12.15 -12.63
CA ILE A 23 -6.28 10.83 -12.06
C ILE A 23 -7.18 10.60 -10.84
N LEU A 24 -8.05 9.60 -10.93
CA LEU A 24 -8.92 9.17 -9.83
C LEU A 24 -8.38 7.89 -9.17
N LEU A 25 -8.10 7.97 -7.87
CA LEU A 25 -7.73 6.83 -7.02
C LEU A 25 -8.96 6.42 -6.20
N ILE A 26 -9.36 5.15 -6.30
CA ILE A 26 -10.55 4.62 -5.63
C ILE A 26 -10.11 3.66 -4.51
N GLY A 27 -10.22 4.14 -3.27
CA GLY A 27 -9.83 3.48 -2.03
C GLY A 27 -8.73 4.25 -1.29
N GLY A 28 -8.80 4.27 0.04
CA GLY A 28 -7.80 4.91 0.91
C GLY A 28 -6.81 3.94 1.58
N GLY A 29 -6.62 2.75 1.03
CA GLY A 29 -5.72 1.74 1.59
C GLY A 29 -4.27 1.85 1.11
N MET A 30 -3.42 0.91 1.54
CA MET A 30 -1.97 0.88 1.25
C MET A 30 -1.61 1.18 -0.21
N ALA A 31 -2.30 0.52 -1.17
CA ALA A 31 -2.00 0.67 -2.59
C ALA A 31 -2.26 2.09 -3.11
N CYS A 32 -3.41 2.68 -2.77
CA CYS A 32 -3.76 4.04 -3.23
C CYS A 32 -3.03 5.12 -2.43
N CYS A 33 -2.70 4.91 -1.15
CA CYS A 33 -1.84 5.83 -0.40
C CYS A 33 -0.44 5.91 -1.01
N GLY A 34 0.17 4.78 -1.38
CA GLY A 34 1.44 4.76 -2.11
C GLY A 34 1.32 5.39 -3.50
N SER A 35 0.24 5.10 -4.22
CA SER A 35 -0.04 5.73 -5.53
C SER A 35 -0.22 7.24 -5.42
N ALA A 36 -0.91 7.74 -4.40
CA ALA A 36 -1.10 9.16 -4.16
C ALA A 36 0.22 9.86 -3.80
N PHE A 37 1.04 9.24 -2.95
CA PHE A 37 2.38 9.73 -2.61
C PHE A 37 3.25 9.91 -3.86
N GLU A 38 3.36 8.85 -4.66
CA GLU A 38 4.20 8.87 -5.86
C GLU A 38 3.62 9.79 -6.94
N ALA A 39 2.31 9.72 -7.19
CA ALA A 39 1.66 10.57 -8.19
C ALA A 39 1.81 12.06 -7.82
N ALA A 40 1.70 12.44 -6.55
CA ALA A 40 1.87 13.83 -6.13
C ALA A 40 3.26 14.38 -6.49
N ARG A 41 4.32 13.55 -6.40
CA ARG A 41 5.68 13.93 -6.77
C ARG A 41 5.83 14.28 -8.25
N TRP A 42 5.13 13.55 -9.13
CA TRP A 42 5.27 13.67 -10.59
C TRP A 42 4.22 14.55 -11.27
N ALA A 43 3.00 14.54 -10.76
CA ALA A 43 1.84 15.16 -11.39
C ALA A 43 1.61 16.61 -10.91
N THR A 44 1.84 16.89 -9.63
CA THR A 44 1.65 18.23 -9.06
C THR A 44 2.45 19.33 -9.77
N PRO A 45 3.76 19.13 -10.09
CA PRO A 45 4.54 20.14 -10.84
C PRO A 45 4.03 20.39 -12.26
N LYS A 46 3.24 19.46 -12.81
CA LYS A 46 2.65 19.55 -14.15
C LYS A 46 1.20 20.06 -14.14
N GLY A 47 0.68 20.42 -12.96
CA GLY A 47 -0.70 20.87 -12.80
C GLY A 47 -1.75 19.77 -13.00
N ILE A 48 -1.35 18.49 -12.95
CA ILE A 48 -2.27 17.36 -13.09
C ILE A 48 -2.99 17.13 -11.77
N LYS A 49 -4.33 17.17 -11.79
CA LYS A 49 -5.18 16.99 -10.62
C LYS A 49 -5.33 15.51 -10.29
N ILE A 50 -4.97 15.17 -9.05
CA ILE A 50 -5.17 13.83 -8.47
C ILE A 50 -6.29 13.92 -7.43
N THR A 51 -7.20 12.96 -7.44
CA THR A 51 -8.27 12.85 -6.45
C THR A 51 -8.32 11.44 -5.91
N MET A 52 -8.27 11.29 -4.58
CA MET A 52 -8.45 10.01 -3.91
C MET A 52 -9.79 10.01 -3.17
N VAL A 53 -10.60 8.99 -3.41
CA VAL A 53 -11.88 8.78 -2.73
C VAL A 53 -11.80 7.52 -1.88
N ASP A 54 -12.25 7.61 -0.63
CA ASP A 54 -12.37 6.44 0.24
C ASP A 54 -13.78 6.38 0.83
N LYS A 55 -14.29 5.16 1.03
CA LYS A 55 -15.62 4.94 1.62
C LYS A 55 -15.61 5.06 3.15
N ALA A 56 -14.42 5.03 3.75
CA ALA A 56 -14.17 5.11 5.17
C ALA A 56 -13.27 6.33 5.47
N ALA A 57 -12.53 6.30 6.58
CA ALA A 57 -11.53 7.31 6.90
C ALA A 57 -10.13 6.74 6.66
N THR A 58 -9.37 7.35 5.74
CA THR A 58 -8.04 6.92 5.29
C THR A 58 -7.08 6.61 6.44
N ASP A 59 -7.15 7.35 7.55
CA ASP A 59 -6.32 7.15 8.74
C ASP A 59 -6.31 5.69 9.26
N ARG A 60 -7.43 4.97 9.09
CA ARG A 60 -7.63 3.61 9.61
C ARG A 60 -8.45 2.72 8.67
N SER A 61 -8.61 3.06 7.39
CA SER A 61 -9.37 2.24 6.46
C SER A 61 -8.56 1.03 5.93
N GLY A 62 -9.28 0.04 5.41
CA GLY A 62 -8.66 -1.12 4.77
C GLY A 62 -8.06 -2.16 5.72
N ALA A 63 -7.19 -3.02 5.17
CA ALA A 63 -6.69 -4.22 5.85
C ALA A 63 -5.74 -3.92 7.03
N VAL A 64 -5.15 -2.73 7.08
CA VAL A 64 -4.14 -2.33 8.09
C VAL A 64 -4.79 -1.52 9.22
N ALA A 65 -6.12 -1.55 9.37
CA ALA A 65 -6.85 -0.77 10.38
C ALA A 65 -6.32 -0.96 11.81
N MET A 66 -5.99 -2.19 12.21
CA MET A 66 -5.42 -2.49 13.54
C MET A 66 -3.89 -2.45 13.58
N GLY A 67 -3.24 -2.13 12.47
CA GLY A 67 -1.80 -2.35 12.27
C GLY A 67 -1.48 -3.77 11.83
N LEU A 68 -0.18 -4.05 11.68
CA LEU A 68 0.39 -5.36 11.35
C LEU A 68 1.61 -5.60 12.24
N SER A 69 1.88 -6.87 12.54
CA SER A 69 3.04 -7.27 13.35
C SER A 69 4.30 -7.51 12.52
N ALA A 70 4.20 -7.54 11.19
CA ALA A 70 5.32 -7.81 10.29
C ALA A 70 5.11 -7.17 8.92
N ILE A 71 6.22 -6.93 8.21
CA ILE A 71 6.26 -6.64 6.78
C ILE A 71 6.65 -7.93 6.08
N ASN A 72 5.71 -8.52 5.33
CA ASN A 72 5.92 -9.84 4.73
C ASN A 72 6.73 -9.82 3.43
N THR A 73 7.11 -8.65 2.94
CA THR A 73 7.89 -8.52 1.71
C THR A 73 8.97 -7.48 1.90
N TYR A 74 10.18 -7.98 2.09
CA TYR A 74 11.42 -7.22 2.19
C TYR A 74 12.53 -8.14 1.67
N MET A 75 13.19 -7.75 0.58
CA MET A 75 14.20 -8.56 -0.07
C MET A 75 15.47 -8.61 0.78
N GLY A 76 15.92 -7.46 1.28
CA GLY A 76 17.18 -7.34 2.02
C GLY A 76 18.35 -7.81 1.15
N GLU A 77 18.97 -8.92 1.51
CA GLU A 77 20.07 -9.53 0.74
C GLU A 77 19.59 -10.58 -0.28
N ASN A 78 18.29 -10.92 -0.31
CA ASN A 78 17.75 -11.92 -1.23
C ASN A 78 17.62 -11.35 -2.66
N ASP A 79 17.89 -12.18 -3.66
CA ASP A 79 17.69 -11.82 -5.07
C ASP A 79 16.17 -11.81 -5.39
N PRO A 80 15.62 -10.73 -6.00
CA PRO A 80 14.25 -10.70 -6.49
C PRO A 80 13.88 -11.89 -7.40
N ALA A 81 14.85 -12.48 -8.11
CA ALA A 81 14.62 -13.70 -8.90
C ALA A 81 14.26 -14.92 -8.04
N ASP A 82 14.82 -15.03 -6.83
CA ASP A 82 14.47 -16.10 -5.89
C ASP A 82 13.11 -15.84 -5.25
N TYR A 83 12.75 -14.58 -5.00
CA TYR A 83 11.40 -14.20 -4.61
C TYR A 83 10.35 -14.62 -5.66
N VAL A 84 10.61 -14.41 -6.95
CA VAL A 84 9.75 -14.88 -8.04
C VAL A 84 9.58 -16.40 -8.01
N ARG A 85 10.66 -17.15 -7.80
CA ARG A 85 10.60 -18.61 -7.69
C ARG A 85 9.77 -19.05 -6.49
N MET A 86 9.93 -18.40 -5.34
CA MET A 86 9.13 -18.66 -4.14
C MET A 86 7.64 -18.43 -4.42
N VAL A 87 7.27 -17.27 -4.97
CA VAL A 87 5.87 -16.94 -5.29
C VAL A 87 5.29 -17.88 -6.35
N ARG A 88 6.08 -18.27 -7.36
CA ARG A 88 5.65 -19.24 -8.37
C ARG A 88 5.31 -20.59 -7.72
N ASN A 89 6.16 -21.06 -6.81
CA ASN A 89 5.95 -22.32 -6.11
C ASN A 89 4.72 -22.27 -5.21
N ASP A 90 4.53 -21.17 -4.48
CA ASP A 90 3.37 -20.96 -3.59
C ASP A 90 2.05 -20.92 -4.37
N LEU A 91 2.05 -20.26 -5.54
CA LEU A 91 0.89 -20.14 -6.42
C LEU A 91 0.80 -21.26 -7.47
N MET A 92 1.39 -22.43 -7.19
CA MET A 92 1.26 -23.66 -7.98
C MET A 92 1.61 -23.50 -9.47
N GLY A 93 2.57 -22.63 -9.79
CA GLY A 93 3.12 -22.47 -11.14
C GLY A 93 2.47 -21.39 -12.01
N ILE A 94 1.36 -20.78 -11.61
CA ILE A 94 0.61 -19.83 -12.46
C ILE A 94 0.70 -18.42 -11.90
N ILE A 95 1.68 -17.65 -12.37
CA ILE A 95 1.90 -16.26 -11.95
C ILE A 95 2.34 -15.37 -13.12
N ARG A 96 2.23 -14.06 -12.93
CA ARG A 96 2.88 -13.05 -13.79
C ARG A 96 4.25 -12.70 -13.23
N GLU A 97 5.24 -13.49 -13.60
CA GLU A 97 6.61 -13.39 -13.08
C GLU A 97 7.23 -12.03 -13.28
N ASP A 98 6.94 -11.39 -14.40
CA ASP A 98 7.40 -10.04 -14.71
C ASP A 98 6.88 -9.02 -13.69
N LEU A 99 5.61 -9.13 -13.27
CA LEU A 99 5.02 -8.25 -12.26
C LEU A 99 5.54 -8.55 -10.86
N VAL A 100 5.78 -9.82 -10.54
CA VAL A 100 6.34 -10.21 -9.23
C VAL A 100 7.80 -9.76 -9.11
N PHE A 101 8.59 -9.89 -10.18
CA PHE A 101 9.96 -9.38 -10.22
C PHE A 101 9.99 -7.86 -10.10
N ASP A 102 9.10 -7.17 -10.83
CA ASP A 102 8.99 -5.71 -10.80
C ASP A 102 8.63 -5.20 -9.40
N LEU A 103 7.70 -5.87 -8.70
CA LEU A 103 7.41 -5.59 -7.29
C LEU A 103 8.65 -5.81 -6.43
N GLY A 104 9.27 -6.99 -6.53
CA GLY A 104 10.40 -7.40 -5.69
C GLY A 104 11.58 -6.42 -5.75
N ARG A 105 11.89 -5.87 -6.93
CA ARG A 105 12.99 -4.89 -7.07
C ARG A 105 12.68 -3.48 -6.55
N HIS A 106 11.42 -3.16 -6.25
CA HIS A 106 10.99 -1.84 -5.79
C HIS A 106 10.61 -1.80 -4.31
N VAL A 107 10.14 -2.91 -3.75
CA VAL A 107 9.50 -2.96 -2.41
C VAL A 107 10.38 -2.47 -1.26
N ASP A 108 11.68 -2.76 -1.30
CA ASP A 108 12.61 -2.39 -0.22
C ASP A 108 12.72 -0.87 -0.03
N ASN A 109 12.64 -0.09 -1.10
CA ASN A 109 12.65 1.37 -1.00
C ASN A 109 11.41 1.90 -0.27
N SER A 110 10.25 1.26 -0.46
CA SER A 110 9.05 1.61 0.30
C SER A 110 9.18 1.26 1.79
N VAL A 111 9.83 0.14 2.12
CA VAL A 111 10.08 -0.26 3.51
C VAL A 111 11.02 0.74 4.21
N GLN A 112 12.07 1.18 3.53
CA GLN A 112 12.98 2.21 4.03
C GLN A 112 12.27 3.54 4.27
N LEU A 113 11.39 3.96 3.36
CA LEU A 113 10.56 5.15 3.56
C LEU A 113 9.63 5.01 4.76
N PHE A 114 9.05 3.83 5.00
CA PHE A 114 8.24 3.62 6.20
C PHE A 114 9.04 3.79 7.48
N GLU A 115 10.27 3.25 7.54
CA GLU A 115 11.17 3.45 8.68
C GLU A 115 11.52 4.95 8.85
N GLU A 116 11.86 5.64 7.76
CA GLU A 116 12.15 7.08 7.76
C GLU A 116 10.96 7.92 8.27
N TRP A 117 9.74 7.55 7.91
CA TRP A 117 8.52 8.21 8.36
C TRP A 117 8.13 7.86 9.81
N GLY A 118 8.89 6.98 10.46
CA GLY A 118 8.78 6.68 11.88
C GLY A 118 8.12 5.35 12.22
N LEU A 119 7.98 4.41 11.27
CA LEU A 119 7.57 3.04 11.58
C LEU A 119 8.72 2.34 12.34
N PRO A 120 8.51 1.93 13.61
CA PRO A 120 9.54 1.24 14.38
C PRO A 120 9.73 -0.20 13.88
N ILE A 121 10.88 -0.49 13.27
CA ILE A 121 11.24 -1.84 12.76
C ILE A 121 12.23 -2.50 13.73
N TRP A 122 11.98 -3.76 14.07
CA TRP A 122 12.84 -4.54 14.95
C TRP A 122 14.20 -4.78 14.28
N LYS A 123 15.30 -4.65 15.05
CA LYS A 123 16.67 -4.88 14.59
C LYS A 123 17.37 -5.90 15.47
N LYS A 124 18.45 -6.50 14.96
CA LYS A 124 19.36 -7.28 15.81
C LYS A 124 20.37 -6.34 16.47
N GLY A 125 20.53 -6.47 17.77
CA GLY A 125 21.61 -5.83 18.51
C GLY A 125 22.95 -6.54 18.30
N ASP A 126 24.03 -5.89 18.72
CA ASP A 126 25.40 -6.41 18.64
C ASP A 126 25.60 -7.72 19.44
N ASP A 127 24.77 -7.93 20.46
CA ASP A 127 24.71 -9.14 21.28
C ASP A 127 23.94 -10.29 20.60
N GLY A 128 23.42 -10.06 19.39
CA GLY A 128 22.65 -11.01 18.60
C GLY A 128 21.18 -11.14 19.00
N PHE A 129 20.73 -10.42 20.04
CA PHE A 129 19.33 -10.41 20.47
C PHE A 129 18.50 -9.41 19.66
N SER A 130 17.19 -9.64 19.60
CA SER A 130 16.27 -8.71 18.91
C SER A 130 15.95 -7.54 19.81
N LEU A 131 16.16 -6.33 19.29
CA LEU A 131 15.68 -5.08 19.86
C LEU A 131 14.30 -4.79 19.29
N ASP A 132 13.36 -4.39 20.13
CA ASP A 132 12.08 -3.87 19.62
C ASP A 132 12.33 -2.59 18.78
N GLY A 133 11.38 -2.24 17.92
CA GLY A 133 11.61 -1.16 16.96
C GLY A 133 11.83 0.23 17.59
N PHE A 134 11.38 0.48 18.82
CA PHE A 134 11.67 1.73 19.53
C PHE A 134 13.09 1.70 20.11
N GLN A 135 13.48 0.58 20.73
CA GLN A 135 14.84 0.37 21.21
C GLN A 135 15.86 0.45 20.08
N ALA A 136 15.55 -0.16 18.93
CA ALA A 136 16.39 -0.13 17.74
C ALA A 136 16.57 1.30 17.22
N ARG A 137 15.50 2.10 17.16
CA ARG A 137 15.56 3.50 16.74
C ARG A 137 16.43 4.34 17.69
N ASP A 138 16.29 4.13 19.00
CA ASP A 138 17.01 4.91 20.00
C ASP A 138 18.51 4.53 20.07
N ALA A 139 18.87 3.33 19.59
CA ALA A 139 20.26 2.86 19.49
C ALA A 139 21.04 3.41 18.28
N GLY A 140 20.35 3.92 17.25
CA GLY A 140 20.94 4.41 16.00
C GLY A 140 20.99 3.37 14.89
#